data_AF-A0A7W7RPF0-F1
#
_entry.id   AF-A0A7W7RPF0-F1
#
_cell.length_a   1.000
_cell.length_b   1.000
_cell.length_c   1.000
_cell.angle_alpha   90.00
_cell.angle_beta   90.00
_cell.angle_gamma   90.00
#
_symmetry.space_group_name_H-M   'P 1'
#
loop_
_entity.id
_entity.type
_entity.pdbx_description
1 polymer ?
#
loop_
_entity_poly.entity_id
_entity_poly.type
_entity_poly.pdbx_seq_one_letter_code
_entity_poly.pdbx_strand_id
1 'polypeptide(L)'
;MGSTRVSSFVAGVLVANSAPHLATAVTGRRHLTPLAGRNSGPAVNAVWGGVNLIGGLALLARSHRGGGPHWGGELVAFEAGCLALAAWMAGTERVFQPNSAP
;
A
#
# COMPACT_ATOMS: atom_id res chain seq x y z
N MET A 1 -3.70 10.20 21.10
CA MET A 1 -2.57 9.49 20.46
C MET A 1 -3.12 8.18 19.93
N GLY A 2 -3.14 7.97 18.62
CA GLY A 2 -3.65 6.71 18.04
C GLY A 2 -2.74 5.54 18.40
N SER A 3 -3.28 4.32 18.47
CA SER A 3 -2.50 3.12 18.75
C SER A 3 -1.35 2.97 17.76
N THR A 4 -0.12 2.75 18.25
CA THR A 4 1.09 2.52 17.45
C THR A 4 0.87 1.37 16.48
N ARG A 5 0.25 0.28 16.94
CA ARG A 5 -0.06 -0.91 16.12
C ARG A 5 -1.05 -0.62 15.00
N VAL A 6 -2.09 0.17 15.25
CA VAL A 6 -3.03 0.58 14.19
C VAL A 6 -2.29 1.41 13.13
N SER A 7 -1.42 2.33 13.57
CA SER A 7 -0.61 3.13 12.64
C SER A 7 0.34 2.25 11.82
N SER A 8 0.98 1.25 12.45
CA SER A 8 1.84 0.28 11.76
C SER A 8 1.06 -0.59 10.77
N PHE A 9 -0.14 -1.05 11.13
CA PHE A 9 -1.01 -1.80 10.22
C PHE A 9 -1.39 -0.98 8.98
N VAL A 10 -1.86 0.26 9.18
CA VAL A 10 -2.19 1.15 8.07
C VAL A 10 -0.95 1.47 7.24
N ALA A 11 0.22 1.63 7.86
CA ALA A 11 1.47 1.80 7.13
C ALA A 11 1.79 0.59 6.25
N GLY A 12 1.59 -0.64 6.75
CA GLY A 12 1.75 -1.87 5.98
C GLY A 12 0.85 -1.91 4.75
N VAL A 13 -0.43 -1.56 4.92
CA VAL A 13 -1.37 -1.43 3.79
C VAL A 13 -0.86 -0.41 2.77
N LEU A 14 -0.46 0.79 3.18
CA LEU A 14 0.01 1.82 2.25
C LEU A 14 1.30 1.41 1.54
N VAL A 15 2.30 0.91 2.27
CA VAL A 15 3.58 0.48 1.67
C VAL A 15 3.35 -0.67 0.69
N ALA A 16 2.56 -1.69 1.05
CA ALA A 16 2.25 -2.80 0.15
C ALA A 16 1.51 -2.34 -1.12
N ASN A 17 0.67 -1.30 -1.00
CA ASN A 17 -0.07 -0.75 -2.15
C ASN A 17 0.85 0.02 -3.11
N SER A 18 1.90 0.65 -2.57
CA SER A 18 2.84 1.42 -3.39
C SER A 18 3.57 0.58 -4.44
N ALA A 19 4.01 -0.64 -4.07
CA ALA A 19 4.87 -1.47 -4.89
C ALA A 19 4.28 -1.83 -6.27
N PRO A 20 3.06 -2.40 -6.37
CA PRO A 20 2.49 -2.74 -7.68
C PRO A 20 2.16 -1.50 -8.51
N HIS A 21 1.77 -0.36 -7.91
CA HIS A 21 1.53 0.88 -8.65
C HIS A 21 2.82 1.46 -9.26
N LEU A 22 3.90 1.49 -8.49
CA LEU A 22 5.21 1.94 -8.99
C LEU A 22 5.75 0.99 -10.07
N ALA A 23 5.62 -0.33 -9.88
CA ALA A 23 6.01 -1.31 -10.90
C ALA A 23 5.19 -1.16 -12.20
N THR A 24 3.88 -0.95 -12.11
CA THR A 24 3.03 -0.66 -13.27
C THR A 24 3.45 0.63 -13.95
N ALA A 25 3.74 1.70 -13.19
CA ALA A 25 4.18 2.97 -13.73
C ALA A 25 5.48 2.84 -14.53
N VAL A 26 6.49 2.15 -13.97
CA VAL A 26 7.77 1.89 -14.64
C VAL A 26 7.61 1.04 -15.89
N THR A 27 6.68 0.07 -15.87
CA THR A 27 6.40 -0.80 -17.03
C THR A 27 5.44 -0.19 -18.06
N GLY A 28 5.01 1.06 -17.88
CA GLY A 28 4.14 1.75 -18.84
C GLY A 28 2.71 1.18 -18.93
N ARG A 29 2.28 0.40 -17.92
CA ARG A 29 0.99 -0.29 -17.93
C ARG A 29 -0.11 0.54 -17.25
N ARG A 30 -1.33 0.03 -17.32
CA ARG A 30 -2.49 0.55 -16.57
C ARG A 30 -2.72 -0.31 -15.32
N HIS A 31 -3.25 0.32 -14.28
CA HIS A 31 -3.63 -0.35 -13.03
C HIS A 31 -4.66 0.56 -12.35
N LEU A 32 -5.77 -0.01 -11.91
CA LEU A 32 -6.87 0.68 -11.24
C LEU A 32 -6.36 1.56 -10.09
N THR A 33 -6.64 2.85 -10.15
CA THR A 33 -6.45 3.77 -9.02
C THR A 33 -7.76 4.50 -8.69
N PRO A 34 -7.94 5.02 -7.48
CA PRO A 34 -9.08 5.89 -7.17
C PRO A 34 -9.10 7.19 -8.00
N LEU A 35 -7.95 7.63 -8.52
CA LEU A 35 -7.80 8.91 -9.20
C LEU A 35 -8.34 8.90 -10.64
N ALA A 36 -8.19 7.79 -11.36
CA ALA A 36 -8.61 7.67 -12.76
C ALA A 36 -9.22 6.30 -13.12
N GLY A 37 -9.60 5.50 -12.10
CA GLY A 37 -10.21 4.19 -12.28
C GLY A 37 -9.32 3.24 -13.09
N ARG A 38 -9.93 2.35 -13.89
CA ARG A 38 -9.24 1.38 -14.75
C ARG A 38 -8.35 2.01 -15.84
N ASN A 39 -8.62 3.26 -16.19
CA ASN A 39 -7.87 3.98 -17.23
C ASN A 39 -6.63 4.71 -16.70
N SER A 40 -6.28 4.52 -15.43
CA SER A 40 -5.11 5.14 -14.83
C SER A 40 -3.84 4.72 -15.56
N GLY A 41 -3.23 5.66 -16.26
CA GLY A 41 -1.98 5.47 -16.97
C GLY A 41 -0.75 5.50 -16.06
N PRO A 42 0.47 5.45 -16.64
CA PRO A 42 1.72 5.36 -15.89
C PRO A 42 1.93 6.50 -14.89
N ALA A 43 1.66 7.75 -15.30
CA ALA A 43 1.82 8.92 -14.43
C ALA A 43 0.89 8.90 -13.21
N VAL A 44 -0.38 8.53 -13.40
CA VAL A 44 -1.36 8.42 -12.31
C VAL A 44 -0.95 7.34 -11.32
N ASN A 45 -0.44 6.21 -11.83
CA ASN A 45 0.10 5.14 -11.00
C ASN A 45 1.35 5.55 -10.23
N ALA A 46 2.25 6.33 -10.84
CA ALA A 46 3.43 6.86 -10.16
C ALA A 46 3.04 7.80 -8.99
N VAL A 47 2.12 8.73 -9.23
CA VAL A 47 1.62 9.64 -8.19
C VAL A 47 0.94 8.86 -7.07
N TRP A 48 0.03 7.95 -7.42
CA TRP A 48 -0.72 7.18 -6.44
C TRP A 48 0.20 6.27 -5.61
N GLY A 49 1.12 5.55 -6.25
CA GLY A 49 2.13 4.74 -5.58
C GLY A 49 3.03 5.58 -4.66
N GLY A 50 3.46 6.76 -5.12
CA GLY A 50 4.26 7.71 -4.34
C GLY A 50 3.54 8.22 -3.10
N VAL A 51 2.27 8.62 -3.22
CA VAL A 51 1.44 9.07 -2.08
C VAL A 51 1.31 7.96 -1.03
N ASN A 52 1.07 6.72 -1.48
CA ASN A 52 0.99 5.56 -0.58
C ASN A 52 2.33 5.32 0.13
N LEU A 53 3.45 5.34 -0.59
CA LEU A 53 4.77 5.14 0.00
C LEU A 53 5.11 6.22 1.03
N ILE A 54 4.95 7.49 0.67
CA ILE A 54 5.22 8.63 1.57
C ILE A 54 4.32 8.56 2.80
N GLY A 55 3.03 8.27 2.62
CA GLY A 55 2.08 8.12 3.73
C GLY A 55 2.45 6.99 4.68
N GLY A 56 2.81 5.81 4.15
CA GLY A 56 3.25 4.67 4.95
C GLY A 56 4.53 4.95 5.73
N LEU A 57 5.53 5.54 5.08
CA LEU A 57 6.79 5.93 5.74
C LEU A 57 6.58 7.00 6.82
N ALA A 58 5.70 7.98 6.60
CA ALA A 58 5.37 8.99 7.59
C ALA A 58 4.68 8.39 8.83
N LEU A 59 3.82 7.39 8.65
CA LEU A 59 3.18 6.66 9.75
C LEU A 59 4.20 5.85 10.54
N LEU A 60 5.10 5.14 9.87
CA LEU A 60 6.20 4.41 10.53
C LEU A 60 7.09 5.36 11.32
N ALA A 61 7.58 6.43 10.69
CA ALA A 61 8.44 7.43 11.33
C ALA A 61 7.79 8.02 12.60
N ARG A 62 6.48 8.23 12.59
CA ARG A 62 5.75 8.70 13.78
C ARG A 62 5.60 7.62 14.86
N SER A 63 5.40 6.36 14.48
CA SER A 63 5.32 5.24 15.42
C SER A 63 6.65 4.96 16.14
N HIS A 64 7.78 5.17 15.47
CA HIS A 64 9.12 4.94 16.03
C HIS A 64 9.58 6.00 17.04
N ARG A 65 8.94 7.18 17.10
CA ARG A 65 9.29 8.23 18.09
C ARG A 65 9.07 7.81 19.55
N GLY A 66 8.36 6.71 19.79
CA GLY A 66 8.09 6.18 21.13
C GLY A 66 9.19 5.32 21.75
N GLY A 67 10.30 5.03 21.03
CA GLY A 67 11.47 4.34 21.59
C GLY A 67 11.29 2.86 21.96
N GLY A 68 10.28 2.17 21.39
CA GLY A 68 10.02 0.75 21.66
C GLY A 68 10.85 -0.23 20.81
N PRO A 69 10.87 -1.53 21.15
CA PRO A 69 11.57 -2.56 20.39
C PRO A 69 11.13 -2.61 18.93
N HIS A 70 12.11 -2.64 18.02
CA HIS A 70 11.91 -2.62 16.57
C HIS A 70 11.29 -3.93 16.01
N TRP A 71 11.36 -5.04 16.75
CA TRP A 71 10.76 -6.35 16.40
C TRP A 71 9.54 -6.69 17.27
N GLY A 72 8.76 -5.68 17.67
CA GLY A 72 7.58 -5.84 18.53
C GLY A 72 6.28 -6.13 17.78
N GLY A 73 5.14 -5.98 18.46
CA GLY A 73 3.80 -6.18 17.88
C GLY A 73 3.46 -5.19 16.75
N GLU A 74 4.22 -4.12 16.61
CA GLU A 74 4.18 -3.10 15.58
C GLU A 74 4.64 -3.65 14.24
N LEU A 75 5.70 -4.47 14.23
CA LEU A 75 6.12 -5.18 13.03
C LEU A 75 5.07 -6.20 12.61
N VAL A 76 4.57 -7.00 13.55
CA VAL A 76 3.49 -7.96 13.28
C VAL A 76 2.26 -7.26 12.71
N ALA A 77 1.90 -6.09 13.25
CA ALA A 77 0.81 -5.29 12.73
C ALA A 77 1.08 -4.76 11.32
N PHE A 78 2.30 -4.29 11.04
CA PHE A 78 2.72 -3.87 9.70
C PHE A 78 2.65 -5.02 8.69
N GLU A 79 3.22 -6.18 9.01
CA GLU A 79 3.18 -7.38 8.17
C GLU A 79 1.75 -7.87 7.95
N ALA A 80 0.89 -7.83 8.97
CA ALA A 80 -0.53 -8.13 8.84
C ALA A 80 -1.24 -7.16 7.88
N GLY A 81 -0.87 -5.87 7.88
CA GLY A 81 -1.36 -4.88 6.92
C GLY A 81 -0.94 -5.19 5.48
N CYS A 82 0.34 -5.57 5.29
CA CYS A 82 0.86 -6.01 3.99
C CYS A 82 0.10 -7.24 3.48
N LEU A 83 -0.07 -8.25 4.35
CA LEU A 83 -0.79 -9.48 4.02
C LEU A 83 -2.25 -9.21 3.68
N ALA A 84 -2.93 -8.37 4.47
CA ALA A 84 -4.33 -8.01 4.24
C ALA A 84 -4.52 -7.35 2.87
N LEU A 85 -3.65 -6.41 2.50
CA LEU A 85 -3.73 -5.80 1.17
C LEU A 85 -3.41 -6.82 0.07
N ALA A 86 -2.37 -7.63 0.23
CA ALA A 86 -2.02 -8.64 -0.77
C ALA A 86 -3.18 -9.62 -1.01
N ALA A 87 -3.83 -10.08 0.07
CA ALA A 87 -5.01 -10.94 -0.01
C ALA A 87 -6.20 -10.23 -0.69
N TRP A 88 -6.42 -8.96 -0.36
CA TRP A 88 -7.46 -8.14 -1.00
C TRP A 88 -7.21 -7.98 -2.51
N MET A 89 -6.01 -7.61 -2.92
CA MET A 89 -5.64 -7.48 -4.34
C MET A 89 -5.78 -8.81 -5.08
N ALA A 90 -5.30 -9.91 -4.50
CA ALA A 90 -5.46 -11.24 -5.09
C ALA A 90 -6.93 -11.66 -5.23
N GLY A 91 -7.74 -11.42 -4.20
CA GLY A 91 -9.17 -11.74 -4.22
C GLY A 91 -9.94 -10.89 -5.24
N THR A 92 -9.73 -9.59 -5.23
CA THR A 92 -10.38 -8.68 -6.19
C THR A 92 -9.95 -8.93 -7.62
N GLU A 93 -8.68 -9.25 -7.87
CA GLU A 93 -8.21 -9.62 -9.20
C GLU A 93 -8.84 -10.92 -9.68
N ARG A 94 -8.98 -11.90 -8.80
CA ARG A 94 -9.61 -13.18 -9.12
C ARG A 94 -11.09 -13.06 -9.45
N VAL A 95 -11.82 -12.15 -8.80
CA VAL A 95 -13.28 -12.04 -8.94
C VAL A 95 -13.70 -11.01 -9.99
N PHE A 96 -13.04 -9.85 -10.04
CA PHE A 96 -13.47 -8.71 -10.86
C PHE A 96 -12.50 -8.37 -12.01
N GLN A 97 -11.28 -8.92 -11.98
CA GLN A 97 -10.22 -8.66 -12.96
C GLN A 97 -10.07 -7.16 -13.30
N PRO A 98 -9.97 -6.26 -12.31
CA PRO A 98 -9.90 -4.82 -12.55
C PRO A 98 -8.65 -4.41 -13.33
N ASN A 99 -7.58 -5.21 -13.29
CA ASN A 99 -6.30 -4.91 -13.93
C ASN A 99 -5.96 -5.83 -15.11
N SER A 100 -6.46 -7.07 -15.11
CA SER A 100 -6.13 -8.07 -16.15
C SER A 100 -7.18 -8.20 -17.25
N ALA A 101 -8.43 -7.79 -17.02
CA ALA A 101 -9.45 -7.87 -18.07
C ALA A 101 -9.30 -6.70 -19.08
N PRO A 102 -9.52 -6.96 -20.39
CA PRO A 102 -9.36 -5.99 -21.48
C PRO A 102 -10.21 -4.73 -21.36
#